data_AF-A0A447Q0D0-F1
#
_entry.id   AF-A0A447Q0D0-F1
#
_cell.length_a   1.000
_cell.length_b   1.000
_cell.length_c   1.000
_cell.angle_alpha   90.00
_cell.angle_beta   90.00
_cell.angle_gamma   90.00
#
_symmetry.space_group_name_H-M   'P 1'
#
loop_
_entity.id
_entity.type
_entity.pdbx_description
1 polymer ?
#
loop_
_entity_poly.entity_id
_entity_poly.type
_entity_poly.pdbx_seq_one_letter_code
_entity_poly.pdbx_strand_id
1 'polypeptide(L)'
;MLSMGGNLETAFVLPAIYSNQFAPPSDSVDGCVTEYPDGGWFEYEPATGRWHVRGIKSMVIEAADNITLKTGEFVVEADTTRINSEVVINGGVTQGGGRNEF
;
A
#
# COMPACT_ATOMS: atom_id res chain seq x y z
N MET A 1 -11.95 -25.50 13.34
CA MET A 1 -11.43 -25.75 14.70
C MET A 1 -10.70 -27.08 14.66
N LEU A 2 -9.46 -27.12 15.12
CA LEU A 2 -8.62 -28.32 15.09
C LEU A 2 -8.29 -28.72 16.53
N SER A 3 -8.56 -29.97 16.92
CA SER A 3 -8.21 -30.48 18.25
C SER A 3 -7.17 -31.59 18.15
N MET A 4 -6.17 -31.56 19.04
CA MET A 4 -5.21 -32.66 19.15
C MET A 4 -5.92 -33.85 19.81
N GLY A 5 -6.10 -34.94 19.05
CA GLY A 5 -6.70 -36.18 19.57
C GLY A 5 -8.16 -36.06 20.02
N GLY A 6 -8.92 -35.06 19.55
CA GLY A 6 -10.33 -34.88 19.93
C GLY A 6 -10.55 -34.10 21.24
N ASN A 7 -9.50 -33.69 21.95
CA ASN A 7 -9.63 -32.91 23.18
C ASN A 7 -9.88 -31.42 22.87
N LEU A 8 -11.11 -30.97 23.13
CA LEU A 8 -11.56 -29.60 22.90
C LEU A 8 -10.92 -28.56 23.85
N GLU A 9 -10.36 -28.99 24.98
CA GLU A 9 -9.62 -28.11 25.90
C GLU A 9 -8.28 -27.63 25.30
N THR A 10 -7.83 -28.26 24.22
CA THR A 10 -6.59 -27.92 23.49
C THR A 10 -6.84 -27.52 22.04
N ALA A 11 -8.08 -27.15 21.71
CA ALA A 11 -8.44 -26.83 20.34
C ALA A 11 -7.86 -25.48 19.88
N PHE A 12 -7.34 -25.44 18.65
CA PHE A 12 -6.89 -24.23 17.99
C PHE A 12 -7.92 -23.79 16.94
N VAL A 13 -8.17 -22.48 16.89
CA VAL A 13 -8.98 -21.86 15.85
C VAL A 13 -8.05 -21.38 14.74
N LEU A 14 -8.30 -21.83 13.51
CA LEU A 14 -7.71 -21.28 12.30
C LEU A 14 -8.78 -20.48 11.55
N PRO A 15 -8.86 -19.14 11.71
CA PRO A 15 -9.53 -18.28 10.76
C PRO A 15 -8.74 -18.26 9.43
N ALA A 16 -9.33 -18.03 8.25
CA ALA A 16 -10.75 -17.89 7.90
C ALA A 16 -10.99 -18.60 6.56
N ILE A 17 -12.15 -19.27 6.42
CA ILE A 17 -12.62 -19.79 5.15
C ILE A 17 -13.58 -18.75 4.57
N TYR A 18 -13.36 -18.31 3.33
CA TYR A 18 -14.27 -17.39 2.65
C TYR A 18 -15.69 -17.98 2.57
N SER A 19 -16.69 -17.10 2.62
CA SER A 19 -18.10 -17.48 2.59
C SER A 19 -18.89 -16.45 1.79
N ASN A 20 -20.15 -16.72 1.48
CA ASN A 20 -21.01 -15.72 0.82
C ASN A 20 -21.15 -14.42 1.64
N GLN A 21 -20.99 -14.49 2.97
CA GLN A 21 -21.00 -13.32 3.84
C GLN A 21 -19.65 -12.58 3.86
N PHE A 22 -18.55 -13.29 3.58
CA PHE A 22 -17.18 -12.78 3.57
C PHE A 22 -16.45 -13.35 2.35
N ALA A 23 -16.78 -12.79 1.19
CA ALA A 23 -16.21 -13.18 -0.10
C ALA A 23 -14.70 -12.88 -0.14
N PRO A 24 -13.94 -13.54 -1.03
CA PRO A 24 -12.56 -13.14 -1.27
C PRO A 24 -12.51 -11.66 -1.72
N PRO A 25 -11.48 -10.90 -1.30
CA PRO A 25 -11.36 -9.50 -1.65
C PRO A 25 -10.98 -9.28 -3.12
N SER A 26 -10.58 -10.32 -3.84
CA SER A 26 -10.25 -10.25 -5.27
C SER A 26 -10.56 -11.58 -5.96
N ASP A 27 -10.94 -11.49 -7.23
CA ASP A 27 -11.10 -12.64 -8.14
C ASP A 27 -9.79 -12.98 -8.88
N SER A 28 -8.69 -12.28 -8.57
CA SER A 28 -7.39 -12.56 -9.20
C SER A 28 -6.88 -13.94 -8.82
N VAL A 29 -6.40 -14.68 -9.83
CA VAL A 29 -5.87 -16.04 -9.66
C VAL A 29 -4.52 -16.02 -8.96
N ASP A 30 -3.67 -15.06 -9.31
CA ASP A 30 -2.29 -14.95 -8.83
C ASP A 30 -2.04 -13.71 -7.95
N GLY A 31 -3.02 -12.80 -7.89
CA GLY A 31 -2.93 -11.57 -7.12
C GLY A 31 -2.98 -11.80 -5.61
N CYS A 32 -2.27 -10.95 -4.87
CA CYS A 32 -2.33 -10.93 -3.41
C CYS A 32 -3.01 -9.64 -2.97
N VAL A 33 -4.15 -9.75 -2.27
CA VAL A 33 -4.93 -8.62 -1.78
C VAL A 33 -5.15 -8.73 -0.28
N THR A 34 -4.89 -7.63 0.42
CA THR A 34 -5.30 -7.42 1.81
C THR A 34 -6.23 -6.22 1.87
N GLU A 35 -7.50 -6.47 2.22
CA GLU A 35 -8.50 -5.46 2.48
C GLU A 35 -8.73 -5.33 3.99
N TYR A 36 -8.76 -4.09 4.48
CA TYR A 36 -8.99 -3.76 5.88
C TYR A 36 -10.43 -3.25 6.09
N PRO A 37 -11.05 -3.47 7.27
CA PRO A 37 -12.43 -3.07 7.53
C PRO A 37 -12.73 -1.57 7.41
N ASP A 38 -11.70 -0.72 7.48
CA ASP A 38 -11.79 0.73 7.29
C ASP A 38 -11.64 1.17 5.83
N GLY A 39 -11.53 0.21 4.89
CA GLY A 39 -11.37 0.42 3.46
C GLY A 39 -9.91 0.52 3.00
N GLY A 40 -8.94 0.35 3.91
CA GLY A 40 -7.53 0.23 3.52
C GLY A 40 -7.30 -0.97 2.59
N TRP A 41 -6.46 -0.80 1.57
CA TRP A 41 -6.28 -1.81 0.52
C TRP A 41 -4.83 -1.88 0.06
N PHE A 42 -4.27 -3.09 0.07
CA PHE A 42 -2.93 -3.39 -0.41
C PHE A 42 -3.01 -4.56 -1.38
N GLU A 43 -2.55 -4.35 -2.60
CA GLU A 43 -2.68 -5.31 -3.69
C GLU A 43 -1.41 -5.39 -4.52
N TYR A 44 -1.00 -6.62 -4.83
CA TYR A 44 -0.05 -6.89 -5.91
C TYR A 44 -0.70 -7.77 -6.97
N GLU A 45 -0.71 -7.30 -8.22
CA GLU A 45 -1.27 -7.99 -9.39
C GLU A 45 -0.16 -8.38 -10.38
N PRO A 46 0.28 -9.66 -10.41
CA PRO A 46 1.36 -10.11 -11.27
C PRO A 46 1.10 -9.93 -12.77
N ALA A 47 -0.14 -10.06 -13.25
CA ALA A 47 -0.45 -9.93 -14.68
C ALA A 47 -0.12 -8.53 -15.23
N THR A 48 -0.17 -7.51 -14.38
CA THR A 48 0.17 -6.12 -14.72
C THR A 48 1.45 -5.63 -14.05
N GLY A 49 2.01 -6.40 -13.13
CA GLY A 49 3.13 -6.00 -12.27
C GLY A 49 2.79 -4.83 -11.32
N ARG A 50 1.50 -4.59 -11.06
CA ARG A 50 1.03 -3.41 -10.32
C ARG A 50 1.00 -3.68 -8.83
N TRP A 51 1.68 -2.83 -8.07
CA TRP A 51 1.46 -2.70 -6.63
C TRP A 51 0.56 -1.49 -6.38
N HIS A 52 -0.57 -1.69 -5.69
CA HIS A 52 -1.58 -0.67 -5.46
C HIS A 52 -1.93 -0.56 -3.98
N VAL A 53 -1.75 0.64 -3.44
CA VAL A 53 -2.13 1.00 -2.07
C VAL A 53 -3.16 2.12 -2.13
N ARG A 54 -4.34 1.93 -1.54
CA ARG A 54 -5.44 2.90 -1.56
C ARG A 54 -6.27 2.85 -0.27
N GLY A 55 -7.14 3.84 -0.09
CA GLY A 55 -8.06 3.91 1.06
C GLY A 55 -7.38 4.22 2.41
N ILE A 56 -6.08 4.50 2.41
CA ILE A 56 -5.32 4.83 3.61
C ILE A 56 -5.34 6.34 3.90
N LYS A 57 -5.23 6.72 5.17
CA LYS A 57 -5.12 8.13 5.58
C LYS A 57 -3.68 8.66 5.58
N SER A 58 -2.70 7.81 5.85
CA SER A 58 -1.29 8.18 5.92
C SER A 58 -0.38 6.98 5.62
N MET A 59 0.82 7.26 5.10
CA MET A 59 1.92 6.30 4.92
C MET A 59 3.21 6.94 5.45
N VAL A 60 3.99 6.16 6.20
CA VAL A 60 5.31 6.55 6.69
C VAL A 60 6.30 5.45 6.29
N ILE A 61 7.41 5.85 5.68
CA ILE A 61 8.51 4.94 5.29
C ILE A 61 9.76 5.41 6.03
N GLU A 62 10.23 4.60 6.98
CA GLU A 62 11.47 4.86 7.72
C GLU A 62 12.53 3.86 7.29
N ALA A 63 13.72 4.36 6.96
CA ALA A 63 14.88 3.54 6.63
C ALA A 63 16.12 4.16 7.30
N ALA A 64 16.98 3.32 7.89
CA ALA A 64 18.15 3.78 8.63
C ALA A 64 19.22 4.39 7.71
N ASP A 65 19.38 3.84 6.50
CA ASP A 65 20.47 4.23 5.59
C ASP A 65 19.97 5.06 4.41
N ASN A 66 19.05 4.54 3.60
CA ASN A 66 18.54 5.24 2.41
C ASN A 66 17.17 4.73 1.95
N ILE A 67 16.48 5.57 1.16
CA ILE A 67 15.31 5.21 0.34
C ILE A 67 15.64 5.59 -1.11
N THR A 68 15.45 4.66 -2.06
CA THR A 68 15.66 4.90 -3.50
C THR A 68 14.39 4.60 -4.27
N LEU A 69 13.92 5.55 -5.08
CA LEU A 69 12.79 5.40 -6.00
C LEU A 69 13.31 5.42 -7.44
N LYS A 70 13.29 4.27 -8.13
CA LYS A 70 13.79 4.13 -9.50
C LYS A 70 12.66 3.73 -10.44
N THR A 71 12.30 4.63 -11.35
CA THR A 71 11.19 4.49 -12.29
C THR A 71 11.48 5.29 -13.57
N GLY A 72 10.78 5.00 -14.66
CA GLY A 72 10.85 5.80 -15.89
C GLY A 72 10.18 7.17 -15.74
N GLU A 73 9.13 7.25 -14.91
CA GLU A 73 8.42 8.48 -14.57
C GLU A 73 8.05 8.46 -13.08
N PHE A 74 8.30 9.57 -12.39
CA PHE A 74 7.96 9.76 -10.98
C PHE A 74 6.97 10.93 -10.86
N VAL A 75 5.73 10.62 -10.46
CA VAL A 75 4.64 11.58 -10.30
C VAL A 75 4.32 11.74 -8.82
N VAL A 76 4.22 12.99 -8.35
CA VAL A 76 3.80 13.33 -6.98
C VAL A 76 2.63 14.29 -7.08
N GLU A 77 1.45 13.84 -6.63
CA GLU A 77 0.24 14.66 -6.56
C GLU A 77 -0.07 14.97 -5.10
N ALA A 78 0.09 16.23 -4.70
CA ALA A 78 -0.21 16.71 -3.35
C ALA A 78 -0.46 18.22 -3.36
N ASP A 79 -1.36 18.70 -2.48
CA ASP A 79 -1.58 20.13 -2.28
C ASP A 79 -0.33 20.85 -1.74
N THR A 80 0.53 20.15 -0.98
CA THR A 80 1.78 20.68 -0.46
C THR A 80 2.83 19.58 -0.37
N THR A 81 3.98 19.82 -1.00
CA THR A 81 5.18 18.98 -0.86
C THR A 81 6.22 19.72 -0.02
N ARG A 82 6.79 19.06 0.99
CA ARG A 82 7.87 19.61 1.83
C ARG A 82 9.10 18.72 1.74
N ILE A 83 10.25 19.33 1.46
CA ILE A 83 11.56 18.68 1.46
C ILE A 83 12.44 19.43 2.47
N ASN A 84 12.86 18.73 3.53
CA ASN A 84 13.58 19.33 4.67
C ASN A 84 15.10 19.11 4.57
N SER A 85 15.61 18.88 3.37
CA SER A 85 17.02 18.59 3.08
C SER A 85 17.49 19.39 1.89
N GLU A 86 18.80 19.38 1.66
CA GLU A 86 19.37 19.83 0.39
C GLU A 86 18.81 18.98 -0.78
N VAL A 87 18.60 19.64 -1.93
CA VAL A 87 18.03 19.02 -3.13
C VAL A 87 18.98 19.20 -4.30
N VAL A 88 19.34 18.09 -4.95
CA VAL A 88 20.14 18.08 -6.18
C VAL A 88 19.27 17.61 -7.33
N ILE A 89 19.10 18.47 -8.35
CA ILE A 89 18.37 18.16 -9.58
C ILE A 89 19.35 18.25 -10.75
N ASN A 90 19.59 17.11 -11.40
CA ASN A 90 20.53 17.04 -12.53
C ASN A 90 19.89 17.44 -13.87
N GLY A 91 18.56 17.39 -13.96
CA GLY A 91 17.79 17.79 -15.14
C GLY A 91 17.33 19.26 -15.09
N GLY A 92 16.59 19.68 -16.13
CA GLY A 92 15.91 20.98 -16.11
C GLY A 92 14.73 21.01 -15.14
N VAL A 93 14.42 22.20 -14.63
CA VAL A 93 13.23 22.44 -13.79
C VAL A 93 12.29 23.34 -14.56
N THR A 94 11.02 22.96 -14.64
CA THR A 94 9.93 23.81 -15.11
C THR A 94 8.93 23.98 -13.98
N GLN A 95 8.64 25.23 -13.64
CA GLN A 95 7.68 25.57 -12.60
C GLN A 95 6.55 26.38 -13.22
N GLY A 96 5.31 25.96 -12.98
CA GLY A 96 4.11 26.69 -13.36
C GLY A 96 3.30 27.02 -12.11
N GLY A 97 2.79 28.26 -12.02
CA GLY A 97 2.00 28.73 -10.88
C GLY A 97 2.83 29.41 -9.79
N GLY A 98 2.24 30.46 -9.19
CA GLY A 98 2.79 31.24 -8.09
C GLY A 98 1.72 32.17 -7.54
N ARG A 99 1.70 32.39 -6.22
CA ARG A 99 0.81 33.36 -5.57
C ARG A 99 1.36 34.76 -5.88
N ASN A 100 0.62 35.55 -6.65
CA ASN A 100 0.89 36.99 -6.75
C ASN A 100 0.55 37.60 -5.39
N GLU A 101 1.55 37.88 -4.57
CA GLU A 101 1.39 38.71 -3.38
C GLU A 101 1.80 40.14 -3.74
N PHE A 102 0.79 40.99 -3.94
CA PHE A 102 0.91 42.44 -3.70
C PHE A 102 0.30 42.73 -2.33
#